data_AF-A0A9D3PMW0-F1
#
_entry.id   AF-A0A9D3PMW0-F1
#
_cell.length_a   1.000
_cell.length_b   1.000
_cell.length_c   1.000
_cell.angle_alpha   90.00
_cell.angle_beta   90.00
_cell.angle_gamma   90.00
#
_symmetry.space_group_name_H-M   'P 1'
#
loop_
_entity.id
_entity.type
_entity.pdbx_description
1 polymer ?
#
loop_
_entity_poly.entity_id
_entity_poly.type
_entity_poly.pdbx_seq_one_letter_code
_entity_poly.pdbx_strand_id
1 'polypeptide(L)'
;MPSLEGEGEGKENVMHKMAWKIVLLMYFSDILAVKHSLQYFCTAASGIPDIPEFVSVGMVDGEPFCYYDSNMRREIPKQEWAKEAVDPHYWERNTQISHRVQHCFKFITAAMKSINQTVGVHTLQNMFGCEWDEETNSTDGYDRYGYDGEDFFTFDLKNIRWIPKVQQATQIKLEWESRIAQAEEKKYLIEVCIDWLKKYVNCGQSTLERKVSPQVTAQLPQMSPFEEN
;
A
#
# COMPACT_ATOMS: atom_id res chain seq x y z
N MET A 1 59.23 -49.97 13.09
CA MET A 1 58.55 -48.67 13.23
C MET A 1 57.80 -48.39 11.94
N PRO A 2 56.46 -48.40 11.93
CA PRO A 2 55.67 -47.81 10.86
C PRO A 2 55.02 -46.49 11.30
N SER A 3 54.93 -45.62 10.31
CA SER A 3 54.47 -44.24 10.23
C SER A 3 53.02 -43.98 10.66
N LEU A 4 52.81 -42.89 11.41
CA LEU A 4 51.52 -42.25 11.70
C LEU A 4 51.38 -40.98 10.83
N GLU A 5 50.93 -41.13 9.59
CA GLU A 5 50.44 -40.01 8.77
C GLU A 5 49.27 -40.53 7.93
N GLY A 6 48.03 -40.10 8.24
CA GLY A 6 46.87 -40.55 7.47
C GLY A 6 45.46 -40.19 7.97
N GLU A 7 45.28 -39.27 8.93
CA GLU A 7 43.94 -38.91 9.44
C GLU A 7 43.49 -37.46 9.19
N GLY A 8 44.32 -36.62 8.54
CA GLY A 8 44.04 -35.19 8.34
C GLY A 8 43.19 -34.85 7.11
N GLU A 9 43.49 -35.43 5.95
CA GLU A 9 42.94 -34.97 4.65
C GLU A 9 41.45 -35.32 4.42
N GLY A 10 40.93 -36.34 5.10
CA GLY A 10 39.54 -36.77 4.93
C GLY A 10 38.52 -35.85 5.60
N LYS A 11 38.89 -35.21 6.72
CA LYS A 11 37.97 -34.39 7.52
C LYS A 11 37.78 -32.98 6.94
N GLU A 12 38.85 -32.42 6.37
CA GLU A 12 38.85 -31.10 5.75
C GLU A 12 37.96 -31.07 4.50
N ASN A 13 38.00 -32.14 3.69
CA ASN A 13 37.14 -32.33 2.52
C ASN A 13 35.65 -32.46 2.88
N VAL A 14 35.32 -33.08 4.01
CA VAL A 14 33.93 -33.22 4.48
C VAL A 14 33.41 -31.89 5.01
N MET A 15 34.22 -31.17 5.79
CA MET A 15 33.88 -29.85 6.33
C MET A 15 33.69 -28.82 5.22
N HIS A 16 34.56 -28.82 4.20
CA HIS A 16 34.43 -27.94 3.04
C HIS A 16 33.15 -28.22 2.22
N LYS A 17 32.82 -29.50 2.01
CA LYS A 17 31.56 -29.92 1.35
C LYS A 17 30.32 -29.58 2.17
N MET A 18 30.38 -29.68 3.49
CA MET A 18 29.28 -29.26 4.37
C MET A 18 29.13 -27.74 4.39
N ALA A 19 30.23 -27.00 4.45
CA ALA A 19 30.24 -25.54 4.40
C ALA A 19 29.65 -25.02 3.08
N TRP A 20 30.00 -25.60 1.94
CA TRP A 20 29.38 -25.24 0.65
C TRP A 20 27.91 -25.62 0.55
N LYS A 21 27.47 -26.74 1.14
CA LYS A 21 26.04 -27.05 1.22
C LYS A 21 25.27 -26.07 2.11
N ILE A 22 25.86 -25.62 3.21
CA ILE A 22 25.28 -24.60 4.09
C ILE A 22 25.23 -23.25 3.39
N VAL A 23 26.31 -22.84 2.71
CA VAL A 23 26.35 -21.61 1.91
C VAL A 23 25.36 -21.67 0.75
N LEU A 24 25.19 -22.81 0.07
CA LEU A 24 24.14 -23.00 -0.95
C LEU A 24 22.74 -22.93 -0.34
N LEU A 25 22.49 -23.56 0.81
CA LEU A 25 21.21 -23.47 1.52
C LEU A 25 20.92 -22.04 2.00
N MET A 26 21.94 -21.29 2.39
CA MET A 26 21.84 -19.86 2.73
C MET A 26 21.56 -18.99 1.50
N TYR A 27 22.19 -19.29 0.35
CA TYR A 27 21.92 -18.63 -0.93
C TYR A 27 20.52 -18.91 -1.49
N PHE A 28 19.92 -20.06 -1.15
CA PHE A 28 18.54 -20.40 -1.51
C PHE A 28 17.50 -19.93 -0.47
N SER A 29 17.90 -19.63 0.77
CA SER A 29 16.99 -19.13 1.81
C SER A 29 16.72 -17.63 1.74
N ASP A 30 17.42 -16.90 0.86
CA ASP A 30 17.11 -15.51 0.53
C ASP A 30 16.05 -15.39 -0.60
N ILE A 31 15.15 -16.38 -0.72
CA ILE A 31 13.81 -16.11 -1.25
C ILE A 31 13.12 -15.28 -0.17
N LEU A 32 13.40 -13.98 -0.13
CA LEU A 32 12.65 -13.02 0.66
C LEU A 32 11.18 -13.19 0.26
N ALA A 33 10.34 -13.66 1.18
CA ALA A 33 8.90 -13.63 1.01
C ALA A 33 8.51 -12.18 0.67
N VAL A 34 8.17 -11.94 -0.60
CA VAL A 34 7.81 -10.60 -1.06
C VAL A 34 6.36 -10.39 -0.66
N LYS A 35 6.17 -9.56 0.37
CA LYS A 35 4.87 -9.13 0.84
C LYS A 35 4.62 -7.72 0.36
N HIS A 36 3.47 -7.54 -0.26
CA HIS A 36 3.03 -6.27 -0.80
C HIS A 36 1.82 -5.74 -0.04
N SER A 37 1.68 -4.41 0.00
CA SER A 37 0.55 -3.75 0.65
C SER A 37 0.06 -2.56 -0.15
N LEU A 38 -1.27 -2.38 -0.20
CA LEU A 38 -1.92 -1.17 -0.69
C LEU A 38 -2.71 -0.59 0.48
N GLN A 39 -2.34 0.62 0.91
CA GLN A 39 -2.89 1.25 2.09
C GLN A 39 -3.37 2.66 1.77
N TYR A 40 -4.52 3.03 2.31
CA TYR A 40 -5.05 4.39 2.23
C TYR A 40 -5.23 4.96 3.63
N PHE A 41 -4.84 6.22 3.78
CA PHE A 41 -4.93 6.97 5.02
C PHE A 41 -5.74 8.23 4.76
N CYS A 42 -6.92 8.31 5.35
CA CYS A 42 -7.76 9.51 5.32
C CYS A 42 -7.74 10.15 6.72
N THR A 43 -7.51 11.46 6.80
CA THR A 43 -7.57 12.21 8.04
C THR A 43 -8.44 13.45 7.82
N ALA A 44 -9.46 13.63 8.65
CA ALA A 44 -10.09 14.92 8.83
C ALA A 44 -9.70 15.52 10.16
N ALA A 45 -9.41 16.81 10.15
CA ALA A 45 -9.14 17.59 11.34
C ALA A 45 -10.00 18.85 11.32
N SER A 46 -10.38 19.32 12.50
CA SER A 46 -11.12 20.56 12.65
C SER A 46 -10.52 21.45 13.73
N GLY A 47 -10.58 22.77 13.54
CA GLY A 47 -10.08 23.73 14.52
C GLY A 47 -8.56 23.92 14.53
N ILE A 48 -7.82 23.39 13.55
CA ILE A 48 -6.38 23.64 13.38
C ILE A 48 -6.19 24.65 12.22
N PRO A 49 -5.61 25.83 12.47
CA PRO A 49 -5.29 26.79 11.42
C PRO A 49 -4.27 26.25 10.41
N ASP A 50 -4.32 26.76 9.18
CA ASP A 50 -3.31 26.56 8.13
C ASP A 50 -3.05 25.10 7.67
N ILE A 51 -3.82 24.13 8.15
CA ILE A 51 -3.82 22.76 7.62
C ILE A 51 -5.11 22.47 6.83
N PRO A 52 -5.06 21.61 5.81
CA PRO A 52 -6.28 21.14 5.16
C PRO A 52 -7.21 20.44 6.16
N GLU A 53 -8.51 20.70 6.05
CA GLU A 53 -9.55 20.02 6.86
C GLU A 53 -9.61 18.52 6.59
N PHE A 54 -9.19 18.09 5.40
CA PHE A 54 -9.17 16.69 4.99
C PHE A 54 -7.97 16.39 4.10
N VAL A 55 -7.32 15.25 4.35
CA VAL A 55 -6.21 14.72 3.56
C VAL A 55 -6.46 13.23 3.32
N SER A 56 -6.14 12.75 2.13
CA SER A 56 -6.09 11.32 1.78
C SER A 56 -4.75 11.00 1.13
N VAL A 57 -4.12 9.91 1.54
CA VAL A 57 -2.85 9.43 1.00
C VAL A 57 -2.98 7.94 0.68
N GLY A 58 -2.64 7.56 -0.56
CA GLY A 58 -2.51 6.16 -0.95
C GLY A 58 -1.05 5.75 -1.02
N MET A 59 -0.73 4.58 -0.48
CA MET A 59 0.61 4.01 -0.42
C MET A 59 0.66 2.60 -1.01
N VAL A 60 1.71 2.31 -1.77
CA VAL A 60 2.08 0.94 -2.17
C VAL A 60 3.41 0.63 -1.52
N ASP A 61 3.48 -0.44 -0.73
CA ASP A 61 4.68 -0.86 0.01
C ASP A 61 5.32 0.25 0.86
N GLY A 62 4.46 1.07 1.48
CA GLY A 62 4.88 2.20 2.30
C GLY A 62 5.32 3.45 1.52
N GLU A 63 5.37 3.39 0.19
CA GLU A 63 5.65 4.56 -0.64
C GLU A 63 4.36 5.25 -1.12
N PRO A 64 4.22 6.57 -0.91
CA PRO A 64 3.04 7.28 -1.37
C PRO A 64 2.99 7.32 -2.90
N PHE A 65 1.88 6.87 -3.48
CA PHE A 65 1.63 6.90 -4.92
C PHE A 65 0.55 7.92 -5.32
N CYS A 66 -0.36 8.29 -4.41
CA CYS A 66 -1.36 9.33 -4.62
C CYS A 66 -1.59 10.19 -3.38
N TYR A 67 -2.22 11.35 -3.58
CA TYR A 67 -2.43 12.36 -2.55
C TYR A 67 -3.58 13.29 -2.93
N TYR A 68 -4.45 13.56 -1.96
CA TYR A 68 -5.52 14.53 -2.02
C TYR A 68 -5.54 15.38 -0.76
N ASP A 69 -5.84 16.66 -0.90
CA ASP A 69 -6.22 17.51 0.23
C ASP A 69 -7.40 18.44 -0.10
N SER A 70 -8.06 18.95 0.95
CA SER A 70 -9.25 19.79 0.82
C SER A 70 -9.00 21.18 0.23
N ASN A 71 -7.76 21.63 0.12
CA ASN A 71 -7.38 22.91 -0.50
C ASN A 71 -7.19 22.73 -2.01
N MET A 72 -6.42 21.71 -2.42
CA MET A 72 -6.17 21.39 -3.84
C MET A 72 -7.38 20.74 -4.51
N ARG A 73 -8.16 19.97 -3.75
CA ARG A 73 -9.38 19.28 -4.17
C ARG A 73 -9.23 18.40 -5.41
N ARG A 74 -8.05 17.82 -5.61
CA ARG A 74 -7.71 16.93 -6.73
C ARG A 74 -6.81 15.81 -6.24
N GLU A 75 -7.00 14.62 -6.77
CA GLU A 75 -6.06 13.51 -6.58
C GLU A 75 -4.83 13.67 -7.48
N ILE A 76 -3.65 13.53 -6.88
CA ILE A 76 -2.37 13.83 -7.52
C ILE A 76 -1.45 12.61 -7.45
N PRO A 77 -1.02 12.06 -8.60
CA PRO A 77 0.00 11.02 -8.61
C PRO A 77 1.32 11.54 -8.04
N LYS A 78 1.94 10.74 -7.17
CA LYS A 78 3.25 11.01 -6.56
C LYS A 78 4.38 10.20 -7.18
N GLN A 79 4.05 9.20 -8.00
CA GLN A 79 4.99 8.32 -8.67
C GLN A 79 4.76 8.37 -10.19
N GLU A 80 5.83 8.28 -10.99
CA GLU A 80 5.71 8.28 -12.45
C GLU A 80 4.97 7.03 -12.95
N TRP A 81 5.24 5.85 -12.37
CA TRP A 81 4.55 4.62 -12.74
C TRP A 81 3.03 4.73 -12.50
N ALA A 82 2.59 5.48 -11.49
CA ALA A 82 1.17 5.65 -11.20
C ALA A 82 0.44 6.45 -12.29
N LYS A 83 1.13 7.37 -12.98
CA LYS A 83 0.57 8.11 -14.12
C LYS A 83 0.34 7.18 -15.32
N GLU A 84 1.27 6.26 -15.55
CA GLU A 84 1.24 5.33 -16.69
C GLU A 84 0.35 4.10 -16.42
N ALA A 85 0.19 3.70 -15.16
CA ALA A 85 -0.53 2.49 -14.79
C ALA A 85 -2.06 2.55 -14.98
N VAL A 86 -2.63 3.73 -15.23
CA VAL A 86 -4.08 3.97 -15.14
C VAL A 86 -4.65 4.59 -16.40
N ASP A 87 -5.96 4.44 -16.62
CA ASP A 87 -6.63 5.09 -17.74
C ASP A 87 -6.70 6.62 -17.54
N PRO A 88 -6.88 7.40 -18.63
CA PRO A 88 -6.88 8.87 -18.58
C PRO A 88 -7.91 9.49 -17.61
N HIS A 89 -8.99 8.78 -17.28
CA HIS A 89 -10.07 9.28 -16.42
C HIS A 89 -9.93 8.78 -14.97
N TYR A 90 -8.91 7.98 -14.65
CA TYR A 90 -8.73 7.41 -13.31
C TYR A 90 -8.61 8.49 -12.24
N TRP A 91 -7.77 9.51 -12.46
CA TRP A 91 -7.51 10.57 -11.47
C TRP A 91 -8.74 11.47 -11.25
N GLU A 92 -9.52 11.70 -12.30
CA GLU A 92 -10.78 12.44 -12.18
C GLU A 92 -11.81 11.64 -11.39
N ARG A 93 -11.97 10.34 -11.67
CA ARG A 93 -12.85 9.45 -10.92
C ARG A 93 -12.45 9.37 -9.44
N ASN A 94 -11.17 9.20 -9.14
CA ASN A 94 -10.69 9.17 -7.77
C ASN A 94 -10.84 10.52 -7.06
N THR A 95 -10.68 11.64 -7.77
CA THR A 95 -10.99 12.96 -7.22
C THR A 95 -12.45 13.05 -6.74
N GLN A 96 -13.40 12.54 -7.54
CA GLN A 96 -14.82 12.51 -7.16
C GLN A 96 -15.09 11.58 -5.97
N ILE A 97 -14.36 10.46 -5.87
CA ILE A 97 -14.41 9.58 -4.70
C ILE A 97 -13.90 10.33 -3.47
N SER A 98 -12.74 10.98 -3.54
CA SER A 98 -12.18 11.75 -2.42
C SER A 98 -13.11 12.89 -1.97
N HIS A 99 -13.87 13.53 -2.88
CA HIS A 99 -14.88 14.52 -2.50
C HIS A 99 -16.03 13.89 -1.70
N ARG A 100 -16.48 12.68 -2.07
CA ARG A 100 -17.52 11.95 -1.33
C ARG A 100 -17.00 11.51 0.04
N VAL A 101 -15.79 10.95 0.10
CA VAL A 101 -15.16 10.55 1.37
C VAL A 101 -14.99 11.75 2.29
N GLN A 102 -14.49 12.89 1.78
CA GLN A 102 -14.41 14.13 2.54
C GLN A 102 -15.77 14.54 3.12
N HIS A 103 -16.85 14.41 2.35
CA HIS A 103 -18.19 14.74 2.83
C HIS A 103 -18.66 13.80 3.95
N CYS A 104 -18.41 12.48 3.82
CA CYS A 104 -18.68 11.50 4.88
C CYS A 104 -17.93 11.83 6.18
N PHE A 105 -16.64 12.18 6.07
CA PHE A 105 -15.84 12.58 7.24
C PHE A 105 -16.39 13.83 7.93
N LYS A 106 -16.86 14.83 7.16
CA LYS A 106 -17.50 16.02 7.71
C LYS A 106 -18.77 15.66 8.49
N PHE A 107 -19.59 14.75 7.97
CA PHE A 107 -20.79 14.29 8.66
C PHE A 107 -20.46 13.58 9.98
N ILE A 108 -19.53 12.62 9.97
CA ILE A 108 -19.12 11.88 11.17
C ILE A 108 -18.51 12.82 12.21
N THR A 109 -17.63 13.73 11.79
CA THR A 109 -17.00 14.71 12.71
C THR A 109 -18.04 15.63 13.33
N ALA A 110 -19.05 16.07 12.57
CA ALA A 110 -20.14 16.89 13.11
C ALA A 110 -21.00 16.13 14.12
N ALA A 111 -21.34 14.86 13.84
CA ALA A 111 -22.08 14.01 14.76
C ALA A 111 -21.29 13.80 16.07
N MET A 112 -19.99 13.54 15.98
CA MET A 112 -19.13 13.33 17.13
C MET A 112 -18.95 14.58 17.99
N LYS A 113 -18.81 15.76 17.38
CA LYS A 113 -18.81 17.04 18.12
C LYS A 113 -20.09 17.24 18.93
N SER A 114 -21.24 16.89 18.34
CA SER A 114 -22.52 16.96 19.03
C SER A 114 -22.60 16.01 20.24
N ILE A 115 -22.10 14.78 20.09
CA ILE A 115 -22.09 13.75 21.14
C ILE A 115 -21.17 14.15 22.29
N ASN A 116 -19.96 14.60 21.98
CA ASN A 116 -18.97 14.92 23.00
C ASN A 116 -19.22 16.28 23.68
N GLN A 117 -20.03 17.17 23.08
CA GLN A 117 -20.25 18.55 23.54
C GLN A 117 -18.95 19.33 23.78
N THR A 118 -17.86 18.92 23.15
CA THR A 118 -16.52 19.47 23.34
C THR A 118 -16.23 20.59 22.34
N VAL A 119 -15.62 21.65 22.85
CA VAL A 119 -15.02 22.70 22.02
C VAL A 119 -13.55 22.36 21.87
N GLY A 120 -13.02 22.41 20.65
CA GLY A 120 -11.60 22.21 20.42
C GLY A 120 -11.29 21.53 19.10
N VAL A 121 -10.06 21.04 19.03
CA VAL A 121 -9.54 20.27 17.92
C VAL A 121 -10.00 18.83 18.04
N HIS A 122 -10.58 18.33 16.95
CA HIS A 122 -10.95 16.93 16.84
C HIS A 122 -10.42 16.35 15.55
N THR A 123 -10.03 15.08 15.59
CA THR A 123 -9.53 14.33 14.44
C THR A 123 -10.32 13.05 14.23
N LEU A 124 -10.65 12.76 12.97
CA LEU A 124 -11.15 11.47 12.53
C LEU A 124 -10.16 10.91 11.53
N GLN A 125 -9.69 9.69 11.75
CA GLN A 125 -8.74 9.02 10.89
C GLN A 125 -9.33 7.70 10.40
N ASN A 126 -9.02 7.34 9.17
CA ASN A 126 -9.35 6.05 8.59
C ASN A 126 -8.10 5.48 7.93
N MET A 127 -7.85 4.22 8.21
CA MET A 127 -6.77 3.45 7.63
C MET A 127 -7.37 2.14 7.15
N PHE A 128 -7.35 1.95 5.83
CA PHE A 128 -7.88 0.77 5.17
C PHE A 128 -6.96 0.32 4.05
N GLY A 129 -7.04 -0.94 3.68
CA GLY A 129 -6.14 -1.50 2.71
C GLY A 129 -6.15 -3.01 2.67
N CYS A 130 -5.21 -3.55 1.90
CA CYS A 130 -5.03 -4.98 1.71
C CYS A 130 -3.55 -5.34 1.59
N GLU A 131 -3.27 -6.60 1.87
CA GLU A 131 -1.95 -7.20 1.79
C GLU A 131 -2.00 -8.42 0.88
N TRP A 132 -0.90 -8.66 0.16
CA TRP A 132 -0.72 -9.82 -0.70
C TRP A 132 0.69 -10.38 -0.52
N ASP A 133 0.76 -11.67 -0.22
CA ASP A 133 2.00 -12.43 -0.11
C ASP A 133 2.21 -13.22 -1.40
N GLU A 134 3.29 -12.94 -2.16
CA GLU A 134 3.51 -13.56 -3.47
C GLU A 134 3.81 -15.06 -3.37
N GLU A 135 4.47 -15.49 -2.30
CA GLU A 135 4.94 -16.87 -2.11
C GLU A 135 3.76 -17.81 -1.81
N THR A 136 2.94 -17.41 -0.84
CA THR A 136 1.78 -18.20 -0.39
C THR A 136 0.52 -17.88 -1.19
N ASN A 137 0.54 -16.80 -1.97
CA ASN A 137 -0.62 -16.18 -2.60
C ASN A 137 -1.74 -15.86 -1.59
N SER A 138 -1.40 -15.68 -0.31
CA SER A 138 -2.34 -15.30 0.73
C SER A 138 -2.66 -13.81 0.65
N THR A 139 -3.88 -13.46 1.03
CA THR A 139 -4.37 -12.08 1.02
C THR A 139 -5.03 -11.75 2.35
N ASP A 140 -4.94 -10.48 2.75
CA ASP A 140 -5.66 -9.95 3.90
C ASP A 140 -6.17 -8.54 3.61
N GLY A 141 -7.11 -8.07 4.41
CA GLY A 141 -7.71 -6.75 4.28
C GLY A 141 -8.22 -6.21 5.60
N TYR A 142 -8.16 -4.90 5.76
CA TYR A 142 -8.58 -4.23 6.98
C TYR A 142 -9.18 -2.86 6.68
N ASP A 143 -10.07 -2.43 7.58
CA ASP A 143 -10.60 -1.06 7.60
C ASP A 143 -10.83 -0.65 9.06
N ARG A 144 -10.19 0.44 9.48
CA ARG A 144 -10.16 0.92 10.85
C ARG A 144 -10.34 2.43 10.87
N TYR A 145 -11.18 2.88 11.80
CA TYR A 145 -11.34 4.29 12.12
C TYR A 145 -10.80 4.57 13.51
N GLY A 146 -10.11 5.70 13.66
CA GLY A 146 -9.71 6.27 14.94
C GLY A 146 -10.30 7.68 15.11
N TYR A 147 -10.60 8.06 16.34
CA TYR A 147 -11.12 9.37 16.69
C TYR A 147 -10.32 9.94 17.86
N ASP A 148 -9.77 11.15 17.70
CA ASP A 148 -8.88 11.81 18.67
C ASP A 148 -7.71 10.92 19.15
N GLY A 149 -7.22 10.04 18.27
CA GLY A 149 -6.10 9.12 18.54
C GLY A 149 -6.49 7.79 19.21
N GLU A 150 -7.78 7.58 19.52
CA GLU A 150 -8.30 6.33 20.07
C GLU A 150 -8.99 5.48 18.99
N ASP A 151 -8.97 4.15 19.17
CA ASP A 151 -9.71 3.22 18.32
C ASP A 151 -11.22 3.54 18.35
N PHE A 152 -11.85 3.68 17.19
CA PHE A 152 -13.25 4.12 17.08
C PHE A 152 -14.14 3.03 16.48
N PHE A 153 -13.87 2.62 15.24
CA PHE A 153 -14.54 1.50 14.58
C PHE A 153 -13.52 0.57 13.91
N THR A 154 -13.85 -0.72 13.85
CA THR A 154 -13.10 -1.69 13.04
C THR A 154 -14.07 -2.54 12.26
N PHE A 155 -13.78 -2.76 10.98
CA PHE A 155 -14.55 -3.67 10.16
C PHE A 155 -14.15 -5.11 10.45
N ASP A 156 -15.10 -5.90 10.97
CA ASP A 156 -14.95 -7.34 11.16
C ASP A 156 -15.24 -8.03 9.83
N LEU A 157 -14.18 -8.22 9.04
CA LEU A 157 -14.26 -8.77 7.68
C LEU A 157 -14.90 -10.17 7.64
N LYS A 158 -14.71 -10.97 8.70
CA LYS A 158 -15.27 -12.32 8.81
C LYS A 158 -16.79 -12.29 8.97
N ASN A 159 -17.29 -11.40 9.84
CA ASN A 159 -18.73 -11.30 10.13
C ASN A 159 -19.44 -10.18 9.34
N ILE A 160 -18.70 -9.44 8.51
CA ILE A 160 -19.20 -8.39 7.61
C ILE A 160 -19.96 -7.31 8.38
N ARG A 161 -19.33 -6.74 9.40
CA ARG A 161 -19.96 -5.74 10.27
C ARG A 161 -18.96 -4.79 10.91
N TRP A 162 -19.43 -3.60 11.21
CA TRP A 162 -18.67 -2.61 11.99
C TRP A 162 -18.74 -2.91 13.48
N ILE A 163 -17.57 -2.97 14.12
CA ILE A 163 -17.40 -3.16 15.56
C ILE A 163 -17.05 -1.81 16.19
N PRO A 164 -17.95 -1.20 16.98
CA PRO A 164 -17.60 -0.01 17.76
C PRO A 164 -16.59 -0.39 18.83
N LYS A 165 -15.61 0.50 19.06
CA LYS A 165 -14.55 0.31 20.06
C LYS A 165 -14.75 1.16 21.31
N VAL A 166 -15.56 2.22 21.21
CA VAL A 166 -15.91 3.11 22.31
C VAL A 166 -17.42 3.37 22.38
N GLN A 167 -17.89 3.93 23.50
CA GLN A 167 -19.32 4.18 23.74
C GLN A 167 -19.89 5.19 22.74
N GLN A 168 -19.13 6.22 22.37
CA GLN A 168 -19.52 7.24 21.40
C GLN A 168 -19.75 6.63 20.01
N ALA A 169 -18.90 5.69 19.59
CA ALA A 169 -19.07 4.92 18.35
C ALA A 169 -20.40 4.15 18.36
N THR A 170 -20.77 3.58 19.51
CA THR A 170 -22.02 2.84 19.65
C THR A 170 -23.25 3.72 19.40
N GLN A 171 -23.19 5.02 19.75
CA GLN A 171 -24.31 5.95 19.53
C GLN A 171 -24.56 6.24 18.05
N ILE A 172 -23.52 6.24 17.22
CA ILE A 172 -23.65 6.49 15.77
C ILE A 172 -23.62 5.21 14.93
N LYS A 173 -23.59 4.03 15.56
CA LYS A 173 -23.42 2.74 14.89
C LYS A 173 -24.45 2.48 13.80
N LEU A 174 -25.69 2.96 13.97
CA LEU A 174 -26.77 2.76 13.01
C LEU A 174 -26.41 3.31 11.60
N GLU A 175 -25.64 4.39 11.53
CA GLU A 175 -25.14 4.98 10.28
C GLU A 175 -24.20 4.03 9.51
N TRP A 176 -23.68 2.99 10.19
CA TRP A 176 -22.75 1.99 9.67
C TRP A 176 -23.41 0.62 9.44
N GLU A 177 -24.71 0.47 9.69
CA GLU A 177 -25.43 -0.81 9.62
C GLU A 177 -26.05 -1.11 8.23
N SER A 178 -25.76 -0.28 7.22
CA SER A 178 -26.18 -0.54 5.84
C SER A 178 -25.56 -1.83 5.32
N ARG A 179 -26.38 -2.86 5.10
CA ARG A 179 -25.93 -4.15 4.55
C ARG A 179 -25.32 -4.04 3.17
N ILE A 180 -25.82 -3.10 2.36
CA ILE A 180 -25.27 -2.84 1.01
C ILE A 180 -23.86 -2.30 1.14
N ALA A 181 -23.67 -1.25 1.95
CA ALA A 181 -22.35 -0.66 2.17
C ALA A 181 -21.36 -1.66 2.78
N GLN A 182 -21.79 -2.49 3.73
CA GLN A 182 -20.95 -3.54 4.33
C GLN A 182 -20.52 -4.61 3.32
N ALA A 183 -21.41 -4.98 2.38
CA ALA A 183 -21.08 -5.92 1.31
C ALA A 183 -20.11 -5.30 0.29
N GLU A 184 -20.29 -4.03 -0.05
CA GLU A 184 -19.38 -3.27 -0.90
C GLU A 184 -18.00 -3.12 -0.26
N GLU A 185 -17.94 -2.82 1.04
CA GLU A 185 -16.70 -2.71 1.80
C GLU A 185 -15.92 -4.03 1.79
N LYS A 186 -16.59 -5.14 2.12
CA LYS A 186 -15.99 -6.47 2.02
C LYS A 186 -15.43 -6.70 0.61
N LYS A 187 -16.26 -6.50 -0.42
CA LYS A 187 -15.86 -6.74 -1.81
C LYS A 187 -14.64 -5.90 -2.18
N TYR A 188 -14.58 -4.65 -1.74
CA TYR A 188 -13.42 -3.80 -1.97
C TYR A 188 -12.16 -4.42 -1.34
N LEU A 189 -12.21 -4.75 -0.05
CA LEU A 189 -11.04 -5.23 0.70
C LEU A 189 -10.49 -6.57 0.18
N ILE A 190 -11.35 -7.51 -0.22
CA ILE A 190 -10.91 -8.87 -0.62
C ILE A 190 -10.68 -9.07 -2.11
N GLU A 191 -11.27 -8.24 -2.98
CA GLU A 191 -11.16 -8.38 -4.44
C GLU A 191 -10.51 -7.14 -5.05
N VAL A 192 -11.20 -5.99 -4.98
CA VAL A 192 -10.81 -4.78 -5.73
C VAL A 192 -9.44 -4.26 -5.29
N CYS A 193 -9.20 -4.20 -3.98
CA CYS A 193 -7.93 -3.74 -3.43
C CYS A 193 -6.77 -4.65 -3.88
N ILE A 194 -6.96 -5.97 -3.84
CA ILE A 194 -5.96 -6.95 -4.26
C ILE A 194 -5.64 -6.83 -5.75
N ASP A 195 -6.65 -6.68 -6.60
CA ASP A 195 -6.46 -6.48 -8.04
C ASP A 195 -5.64 -5.21 -8.33
N TRP A 196 -5.94 -4.11 -7.62
CA TRP A 196 -5.17 -2.87 -7.75
C TRP A 196 -3.75 -3.00 -7.20
N LEU A 197 -3.57 -3.66 -6.06
CA LEU A 197 -2.24 -3.90 -5.47
C LEU A 197 -1.35 -4.66 -6.46
N LYS A 198 -1.81 -5.78 -6.99
CA LYS A 198 -1.08 -6.57 -8.01
C LYS A 198 -0.75 -5.73 -9.24
N LYS A 199 -1.69 -4.92 -9.71
CA LYS A 199 -1.48 -4.03 -10.84
C LYS A 199 -0.38 -3.00 -10.56
N TYR A 200 -0.43 -2.33 -9.41
CA TYR A 200 0.54 -1.29 -9.06
C TYR A 200 1.94 -1.83 -8.84
N VAL A 201 2.08 -2.96 -8.15
CA VAL A 201 3.37 -3.64 -7.96
C VAL A 201 4.03 -3.95 -9.31
N ASN A 202 3.29 -4.56 -10.23
CA ASN A 202 3.78 -4.89 -11.57
C ASN A 202 4.23 -3.65 -12.36
N CYS A 203 3.47 -2.55 -12.28
CA CYS A 203 3.83 -1.28 -12.94
C CYS A 203 5.08 -0.63 -12.33
N GLY A 204 5.21 -0.66 -10.99
CA GLY A 204 6.36 -0.13 -10.28
C GLY A 204 7.65 -0.87 -10.64
N GLN A 205 7.63 -2.21 -10.58
CA GLN A 205 8.76 -3.07 -10.95
C GLN A 205 9.18 -2.85 -12.42
N SER A 206 8.22 -2.88 -13.35
CA SER A 206 8.50 -2.67 -14.79
C SER A 206 9.15 -1.30 -15.07
N THR A 207 8.78 -0.27 -14.28
CA THR A 207 9.37 1.07 -14.40
C THR A 207 10.80 1.13 -13.89
N LEU A 208 11.11 0.39 -12.81
CA LEU A 208 12.47 0.29 -12.28
C LEU A 208 13.39 -0.44 -13.27
N GLU A 209 12.95 -1.56 -13.84
CA GLU A 209 13.71 -2.29 -14.87
C GLU A 209 14.01 -1.41 -16.10
N ARG A 210 13.03 -0.64 -16.57
CA ARG A 210 13.21 0.33 -17.68
C ARG A 210 14.24 1.41 -17.35
N LYS A 211 14.33 1.86 -16.09
CA LYS A 211 15.33 2.85 -15.67
C LYS A 211 16.73 2.24 -15.57
N VAL A 212 16.83 0.98 -15.15
CA VAL A 212 18.12 0.27 -14.99
C VAL A 212 18.71 -0.15 -16.35
N SER A 213 17.86 -0.35 -17.37
CA SER A 213 18.30 -0.57 -18.75
C SER A 213 18.31 0.77 -19.52
N PRO A 214 19.43 1.52 -19.55
CA PRO A 214 19.49 2.70 -20.41
C PRO A 214 19.24 2.24 -21.86
N GLN A 215 18.37 2.95 -22.57
CA GLN A 215 18.26 2.75 -24.01
C GLN A 215 19.62 3.11 -24.64
N VAL A 216 20.43 2.08 -24.90
CA VAL A 216 21.66 2.20 -25.67
C VAL A 216 21.23 2.52 -27.10
N THR A 217 21.08 3.80 -27.41
CA THR A 217 21.00 4.23 -28.81
C THR A 217 22.40 4.10 -29.37
N ALA A 218 22.70 2.95 -29.98
CA ALA A 218 23.88 2.80 -30.80
C ALA A 218 23.75 3.78 -31.98
N GLN A 219 24.38 4.94 -31.87
CA GLN A 219 24.58 5.81 -33.02
C GLN A 219 25.53 5.08 -33.97
N LEU A 220 24.98 4.44 -35.00
CA LEU A 220 25.78 3.91 -36.11
C LEU A 220 26.49 5.09 -36.80
N PRO A 221 27.82 5.05 -36.95
CA PRO A 221 28.53 6.06 -37.73
C PRO A 221 27.95 6.05 -39.15
N GLN A 222 27.44 7.19 -39.61
CA GLN A 222 27.07 7.36 -41.01
C GLN A 222 28.36 7.24 -41.84
N MET A 223 28.51 6.15 -42.60
CA MET A 223 29.51 6.11 -43.68
C MET A 223 29.06 7.12 -44.76
N SER A 224 29.86 8.14 -44.98
CA SER A 224 29.69 9.06 -46.10
C SER A 224 29.82 8.29 -47.43
N PRO A 225 28.93 8.50 -48.41
CA PRO A 225 29.14 7.95 -49.75
C PRO A 225 30.39 8.61 -50.36
N PHE A 226 31.32 7.79 -50.86
CA PHE A 226 32.35 8.23 -51.78
C PHE A 226 31.68 8.80 -53.04
N GLU A 227 31.98 10.05 -53.39
CA GLU A 227 31.64 10.60 -54.71
C GLU A 227 32.60 10.01 -55.75
N GLU A 228 32.07 9.27 -56.72
CA GLU A 228 32.75 9.01 -57.99
C GLU A 228 32.62 10.26 -58.88
N ASN A 229 33.77 10.81 -59.28
CA ASN A 229 33.95 11.59 -60.51
C ASN A 229 35.38 11.38 -61.02
#